data_AF-A0AAW0PCY5-F1
#
_entry.id   AF-A0AAW0PCY5-F1
#
_cell.length_a   1.000
_cell.length_b   1.000
_cell.length_c   1.000
_cell.angle_alpha   90.00
_cell.angle_beta   90.00
_cell.angle_gamma   90.00
#
_symmetry.space_group_name_H-M   'P 1'
#
loop_
_entity.id
_entity.type
_entity.pdbx_description
1 polymer ?
#
loop_
_entity_poly.entity_id
_entity_poly.type
_entity_poly.pdbx_seq_one_letter_code
_entity_poly.pdbx_strand_id
1 'polypeptide(L)'
;MTQSCIWDCCLNPEAKEARRINDEIERQLRRDRKNGARELKLLLLGTGESGKSTVIKQMRIIHGRGYSEEDRRDFTRLVYQNIVSSMQTIIQAMNILHIPYKFEENKVCAKVVAEVDTEKLKRLSKLHVDALKSLWTDPGVQECYLRKREYQLSDSTKYYLNNLNRIGDPAYVPTQQDVLRVRVPRRASSNTSLIRRQWCSGES
;
A
#
# COMPACT_ATOMS: atom_id res chain seq x y z
N MET A 1 -21.49 34.83 -51.20
CA MET A 1 -20.22 34.85 -50.44
C MET A 1 -20.17 36.16 -49.67
N THR A 2 -19.45 36.22 -48.55
CA THR A 2 -19.21 37.41 -47.68
C THR A 2 -20.25 37.73 -46.61
N GLN A 3 -20.16 37.06 -45.45
CA GLN A 3 -20.54 37.69 -44.17
C GLN A 3 -19.89 37.06 -42.92
N SER A 4 -18.78 36.33 -43.07
CA SER A 4 -18.11 35.66 -41.94
C SER A 4 -16.84 36.38 -41.42
N CYS A 5 -16.35 37.42 -42.10
CA CYS A 5 -15.01 37.96 -41.83
C CYS A 5 -14.98 39.33 -41.12
N ILE A 6 -16.12 39.90 -40.71
CA ILE A 6 -16.18 41.29 -40.19
C ILE A 6 -16.12 41.37 -38.65
N TRP A 7 -16.18 40.25 -37.92
CA TRP A 7 -16.26 40.25 -36.44
C TRP A 7 -14.98 39.85 -35.70
N ASP A 8 -13.81 39.87 -36.35
CA ASP A 8 -12.54 39.43 -35.72
C ASP A 8 -11.55 40.56 -35.40
N CYS A 9 -11.96 41.84 -35.47
CA CYS A 9 -11.03 42.97 -35.34
C CYS A 9 -11.18 43.85 -34.08
N CYS A 10 -12.01 43.49 -33.09
CA CYS A 10 -12.14 44.25 -31.83
C CYS A 10 -12.24 43.37 -30.58
N LEU A 11 -11.52 42.24 -30.53
CA LEU A 11 -11.40 41.47 -29.28
C LEU A 11 -10.15 41.93 -28.54
N ASN A 12 -10.35 42.42 -27.31
CA ASN A 12 -9.29 42.67 -26.34
C ASN A 12 -8.34 41.46 -26.36
N PRO A 13 -6.99 41.61 -26.42
CA PRO A 13 -6.05 40.50 -26.46
C PRO A 13 -6.35 39.39 -25.42
N GLU A 14 -6.84 39.76 -24.23
CA GLU A 14 -7.31 38.82 -23.20
C GLU A 14 -8.50 37.94 -23.65
N ALA A 15 -9.46 38.50 -24.39
CA ALA A 15 -10.62 37.76 -24.89
C ALA A 15 -10.24 36.79 -26.01
N LYS A 16 -9.20 37.10 -26.81
CA LYS A 16 -8.65 36.20 -27.83
C LYS A 16 -7.89 35.04 -27.20
N GLU A 17 -7.14 35.31 -26.13
CA GLU A 17 -6.44 34.27 -25.37
C GLU A 17 -7.42 33.39 -24.58
N ALA A 18 -8.44 33.97 -23.96
CA ALA A 18 -9.50 33.22 -23.29
C ALA A 18 -10.24 32.27 -24.25
N ARG A 19 -10.51 32.70 -25.49
CA ARG A 19 -11.08 31.81 -26.53
C ARG A 19 -10.14 30.68 -26.92
N ARG A 20 -8.84 30.96 -27.09
CA ARG A 20 -7.84 29.90 -27.38
C ARG A 20 -7.76 28.86 -26.26
N ILE A 21 -7.76 29.30 -25.01
CA ILE A 21 -7.76 28.44 -23.83
C ILE A 21 -9.06 27.62 -23.80
N ASN A 22 -10.22 28.24 -24.03
CA ASN A 22 -11.51 27.56 -24.04
C ASN A 22 -11.61 26.50 -25.14
N ASP A 23 -11.12 26.80 -26.35
CA ASP A 23 -11.06 25.85 -27.47
C ASP A 23 -10.14 24.66 -27.15
N GLU A 24 -9.01 24.89 -26.49
CA GLU A 24 -8.12 23.81 -26.07
C GLU A 24 -8.74 22.95 -24.97
N ILE A 25 -9.44 23.56 -24.01
CA ILE A 25 -10.21 22.84 -22.98
C ILE A 25 -11.30 21.99 -23.63
N GLU A 26 -12.06 22.51 -24.61
CA GLU A 26 -13.06 21.73 -25.34
C GLU A 26 -12.44 20.55 -26.10
N ARG A 27 -11.28 20.75 -26.73
CA ARG A 27 -10.54 19.66 -27.39
C ARG A 27 -10.08 18.61 -26.39
N GLN A 28 -9.62 19.01 -25.20
CA GLN A 28 -9.26 18.08 -24.13
C GLN A 28 -10.50 17.32 -23.63
N LEU A 29 -11.61 18.00 -23.36
CA LEU A 29 -12.87 17.37 -22.91
C LEU A 29 -13.43 16.38 -23.93
N ARG A 30 -13.37 16.69 -25.23
CA ARG A 30 -13.80 15.75 -26.29
C ARG A 30 -12.90 14.52 -26.37
N ARG A 31 -11.57 14.71 -26.23
CA ARG A 31 -10.61 13.60 -26.11
C ARG A 31 -10.93 12.74 -24.89
N ASP A 32 -11.16 13.37 -23.73
CA ASP A 32 -11.46 12.67 -22.48
C ASP A 32 -12.80 11.95 -22.50
N ARG A 33 -13.84 12.50 -23.14
CA ARG A 33 -15.11 11.80 -23.36
C ARG A 33 -14.94 10.56 -24.24
N LYS A 34 -14.22 10.69 -25.36
CA LYS A 34 -13.95 9.56 -26.27
C LYS A 34 -13.11 8.48 -25.59
N ASN A 35 -12.13 8.89 -24.80
CA ASN A 35 -11.32 7.98 -24.02
C ASN A 35 -12.16 7.35 -22.89
N GLY A 36 -13.06 8.12 -22.27
CA GLY A 36 -14.01 7.72 -21.22
C GLY A 36 -14.93 6.60 -21.68
N ALA A 37 -15.46 6.71 -22.89
CA ALA A 37 -16.31 5.71 -23.50
C ALA A 37 -15.60 4.35 -23.71
N ARG A 38 -14.27 4.33 -23.80
CA ARG A 38 -13.46 3.10 -23.96
C ARG A 38 -12.94 2.56 -22.63
N GLU A 39 -13.20 3.26 -21.52
CA GLU A 39 -12.73 2.89 -20.20
C GLU A 39 -13.71 1.92 -19.52
N LEU A 40 -13.27 0.68 -19.31
CA LEU A 40 -13.98 -0.26 -18.47
C LEU A 40 -13.60 -0.02 -17.01
N LYS A 41 -14.56 0.39 -16.20
CA LYS A 41 -14.43 0.54 -14.75
C LYS A 41 -14.98 -0.70 -14.06
N LEU A 42 -14.10 -1.49 -13.46
CA LEU A 42 -14.50 -2.64 -12.66
C LEU A 42 -14.54 -2.25 -11.19
N LEU A 43 -15.66 -2.56 -10.53
CA LEU A 43 -15.84 -2.38 -9.09
C LEU A 43 -15.81 -3.75 -8.41
N LEU A 44 -14.83 -3.95 -7.53
CA LEU A 44 -14.73 -5.14 -6.71
C LEU A 44 -15.46 -4.90 -5.38
N LEU A 45 -16.57 -5.60 -5.15
CA LEU A 45 -17.35 -5.54 -3.91
C LEU A 45 -17.14 -6.80 -3.07
N GLY A 46 -17.12 -6.65 -1.75
CA GLY A 46 -16.99 -7.76 -0.81
C GLY A 46 -16.66 -7.29 0.61
N THR A 47 -16.69 -8.19 1.59
CA THR A 47 -16.40 -7.93 3.01
C THR A 47 -14.96 -7.43 3.27
N GLY A 48 -14.70 -6.87 4.46
CA GLY A 48 -13.48 -6.12 4.81
C GLY A 48 -12.13 -6.76 4.47
N GLU A 49 -12.07 -8.09 4.34
CA GLU A 49 -10.83 -8.85 4.18
C GLU A 49 -10.87 -9.86 3.01
N SER A 50 -11.84 -9.75 2.11
CA SER A 50 -12.07 -10.71 1.02
C SER A 50 -11.00 -10.73 -0.10
N GLY A 51 -9.80 -10.20 0.14
CA GLY A 51 -8.69 -10.24 -0.83
C GLY A 51 -8.80 -9.30 -2.03
N LYS A 52 -9.78 -8.39 -2.09
CA LYS A 52 -9.97 -7.45 -3.22
C LYS A 52 -8.72 -6.64 -3.56
N SER A 53 -8.05 -6.09 -2.55
CA SER A 53 -6.81 -5.34 -2.75
C SER A 53 -5.71 -6.24 -3.31
N THR A 54 -5.66 -7.51 -2.90
CA THR A 54 -4.72 -8.50 -3.44
C THR A 54 -5.00 -8.78 -4.92
N VAL A 55 -6.27 -8.94 -5.32
CA VAL A 55 -6.67 -9.11 -6.73
C VAL A 55 -6.22 -7.93 -7.58
N ILE A 56 -6.39 -6.71 -7.09
CA ILE A 56 -5.99 -5.48 -7.79
C ILE A 56 -4.48 -5.39 -7.93
N LYS A 57 -3.73 -5.69 -6.86
CA LYS A 57 -2.26 -5.73 -6.91
C LYS A 57 -1.75 -6.81 -7.87
N GLN A 58 -2.38 -7.99 -7.88
CA GLN A 58 -2.06 -9.06 -8.82
C GLN A 58 -2.35 -8.65 -10.27
N MET A 59 -3.46 -7.96 -10.52
CA MET A 59 -3.76 -7.41 -11.84
C MET A 59 -2.67 -6.44 -12.32
N ARG A 60 -2.16 -5.56 -11.44
CA ARG A 60 -1.04 -4.64 -11.74
C ARG A 60 0.26 -5.38 -12.05
N ILE A 61 0.50 -6.53 -11.42
CA ILE A 61 1.70 -7.35 -11.66
C ILE A 61 1.59 -8.12 -12.99
N ILE A 62 0.45 -8.74 -13.26
CA ILE A 62 0.29 -9.64 -14.40
C ILE A 62 -0.01 -8.90 -15.71
N HIS A 63 -0.82 -7.84 -15.66
CA HIS A 63 -1.34 -7.16 -16.86
C HIS A 63 -0.88 -5.71 -16.98
N GLY A 64 0.05 -5.29 -16.10
CA GLY A 64 0.51 -3.93 -16.04
C GLY A 64 2.01 -3.76 -16.20
N ARG A 65 2.50 -2.52 -16.04
CA ARG A 65 3.95 -2.24 -15.99
C ARG A 65 4.66 -2.81 -14.74
N GLY A 66 3.95 -3.57 -13.92
CA GLY A 66 4.42 -4.04 -12.62
C GLY A 66 4.58 -2.91 -11.60
N TYR A 67 5.41 -3.15 -10.59
CA TYR A 67 5.86 -2.15 -9.63
C TYR A 67 7.33 -1.83 -9.90
N SER A 68 7.62 -0.57 -10.24
CA SER A 68 8.99 -0.09 -10.36
C SER A 68 9.72 -0.17 -9.01
N GLU A 69 11.06 -0.15 -9.01
CA GLU A 69 11.84 -0.04 -7.76
C GLU A 69 11.41 1.18 -6.93
N GLU A 70 11.12 2.31 -7.57
CA GLU A 70 10.63 3.54 -6.92
C GLU A 70 9.27 3.32 -6.25
N ASP A 71 8.28 2.75 -6.98
CA ASP A 71 6.98 2.41 -6.39
C ASP A 71 7.13 1.48 -5.18
N ARG A 72 8.07 0.52 -5.24
CA ARG A 72 8.29 -0.45 -4.17
C ARG A 72 8.90 0.20 -2.92
N ARG A 73 9.73 1.23 -3.09
CA ARG A 73 10.30 1.98 -1.96
C ARG A 73 9.22 2.65 -1.11
N ASP A 74 8.12 3.10 -1.71
CA ASP A 74 7.00 3.69 -0.97
C ASP A 74 6.31 2.70 -0.02
N PHE A 75 6.34 1.40 -0.35
CA PHE A 75 5.79 0.35 0.51
C PHE A 75 6.70 -0.03 1.68
N THR A 76 7.95 0.43 1.69
CA THR A 76 8.94 0.07 2.74
C THR A 76 8.43 0.43 4.13
N ARG A 77 7.91 1.65 4.29
CA ARG A 77 7.33 2.12 5.55
C ARG A 77 6.15 1.24 5.99
N LEU A 78 5.27 0.89 5.06
CA LEU A 78 4.11 0.04 5.36
C LEU A 78 4.51 -1.38 5.77
N VAL A 79 5.59 -1.92 5.19
CA VAL A 79 6.14 -3.22 5.61
C VAL A 79 6.63 -3.14 7.06
N TYR A 80 7.41 -2.11 7.40
CA TYR A 80 7.89 -1.93 8.78
C TYR A 80 6.75 -1.77 9.78
N GLN A 81 5.75 -0.97 9.44
CA GLN A 81 4.55 -0.77 10.25
C GLN A 81 3.80 -2.09 10.50
N ASN A 82 3.59 -2.88 9.45
CA ASN A 82 2.90 -4.17 9.59
C ASN A 82 3.68 -5.15 10.46
N ILE A 83 5.01 -5.18 10.37
CA ILE A 83 5.85 -6.06 11.21
C ILE A 83 5.72 -5.69 12.68
N VAL A 84 5.91 -4.42 13.00
CA VAL A 84 5.85 -3.93 14.38
C VAL A 84 4.45 -4.10 14.94
N SER A 85 3.42 -3.69 14.20
CA SER A 85 2.03 -3.86 14.61
C SER A 85 1.67 -5.34 14.82
N SER A 86 2.11 -6.24 13.95
CA SER A 86 1.87 -7.68 14.11
C SER A 86 2.53 -8.24 15.37
N MET A 87 3.76 -7.81 15.68
CA MET A 87 4.43 -8.24 16.91
C MET A 87 3.75 -7.65 18.16
N GLN A 88 3.33 -6.37 18.12
CA GLN A 88 2.57 -5.75 19.20
C GLN A 88 1.26 -6.50 19.48
N THR A 89 0.55 -6.94 18.44
CA THR A 89 -0.64 -7.78 18.59
C THR A 89 -0.33 -9.13 19.24
N ILE A 90 0.77 -9.79 18.87
CA ILE A 90 1.18 -11.05 19.50
C ILE A 90 1.52 -10.82 20.98
N ILE A 91 2.27 -9.78 21.32
CA ILE A 91 2.60 -9.41 22.70
C ILE A 91 1.33 -9.17 23.53
N GLN A 92 0.35 -8.44 22.97
CA GLN A 92 -0.94 -8.22 23.61
C GLN A 92 -1.70 -9.54 23.82
N ALA A 93 -1.71 -10.41 22.81
CA ALA A 93 -2.35 -11.72 22.90
C ALA A 93 -1.68 -12.61 23.95
N MET A 94 -0.35 -12.57 24.10
CA MET A 94 0.35 -13.30 25.17
C MET A 94 -0.11 -12.86 26.56
N ASN A 95 -0.32 -11.55 26.76
CA ASN A 95 -0.82 -11.02 28.03
C ASN A 95 -2.27 -11.48 28.31
N ILE A 96 -3.13 -11.50 27.28
CA ILE A 96 -4.54 -11.92 27.39
C ILE A 96 -4.66 -13.43 27.64
N LEU A 97 -3.87 -14.23 26.92
CA LEU A 97 -3.88 -15.69 27.02
C LEU A 97 -3.02 -16.22 28.16
N HIS A 98 -2.39 -15.33 28.94
CA HIS A 98 -1.47 -15.64 30.04
C HIS A 98 -0.35 -16.61 29.64
N ILE A 99 0.21 -16.45 28.44
CA ILE A 99 1.33 -17.27 27.96
C ILE A 99 2.65 -16.62 28.43
N PRO A 100 3.44 -17.28 29.30
CA PRO A 100 4.70 -16.72 29.75
C PRO A 100 5.75 -16.75 28.63
N TYR A 101 6.65 -15.76 28.63
CA TYR A 101 7.88 -15.83 27.83
C TYR A 101 8.78 -16.94 28.37
N LYS A 102 9.42 -17.68 27.48
CA LYS A 102 10.40 -18.70 27.92
C LYS A 102 11.67 -18.03 28.46
N PHE A 103 12.10 -16.95 27.80
CA PHE A 103 13.28 -16.20 28.20
C PHE A 103 12.89 -14.87 28.84
N GLU A 104 13.40 -14.59 30.04
CA GLU A 104 13.09 -13.36 30.78
C GLU A 104 13.57 -12.09 30.06
N GLU A 105 14.68 -12.18 29.32
CA GLU A 105 15.22 -11.09 28.49
C GLU A 105 14.22 -10.61 27.43
N ASN A 106 13.35 -11.51 26.96
CA ASN A 106 12.31 -11.17 25.99
C ASN A 106 11.23 -10.27 26.57
N LYS A 107 11.06 -10.18 27.90
CA LYS A 107 10.18 -9.18 28.51
C LYS A 107 10.68 -7.75 28.27
N VAL A 108 11.99 -7.54 28.27
CA VAL A 108 12.60 -6.24 27.94
C VAL A 108 12.42 -5.94 26.45
N CYS A 109 12.69 -6.93 25.59
CA CYS A 109 12.48 -6.81 24.14
C CYS A 109 11.01 -6.49 23.79
N ALA A 110 10.05 -7.12 24.48
CA ALA A 110 8.63 -6.88 24.31
C ALA A 110 8.25 -5.43 24.65
N LYS A 111 8.81 -4.87 25.73
CA LYS A 111 8.61 -3.46 26.09
C LYS A 111 9.15 -2.52 25.01
N VAL A 112 10.38 -2.77 24.54
CA VAL A 112 11.00 -1.96 23.46
C VAL A 112 10.12 -1.95 22.21
N VAL A 113 9.57 -3.09 21.80
CA VAL A 113 8.69 -3.18 20.61
C VAL A 113 7.31 -2.56 20.88
N ALA A 114 6.78 -2.67 22.10
CA ALA A 114 5.49 -2.10 22.48
C ALA A 114 5.50 -0.55 22.49
N GLU A 115 6.62 0.08 22.82
CA GLU A 115 6.77 1.54 22.86
C GLU A 115 6.94 2.18 21.47
N VAL A 116 7.13 1.38 20.42
CA VAL A 116 7.31 1.90 19.06
C VAL A 116 6.01 2.49 18.53
N ASP A 117 6.03 3.79 18.25
CA ASP A 117 4.99 4.49 17.49
C ASP A 117 5.05 4.05 16.02
N THR A 118 4.10 3.21 15.63
CA THR A 118 4.00 2.68 14.26
C THR A 118 3.72 3.79 13.25
N GLU A 119 2.98 4.86 13.61
CA GLU A 119 2.68 5.93 12.67
C GLU A 119 3.91 6.75 12.32
N LYS A 120 4.79 7.02 13.29
CA LYS A 120 6.02 7.80 13.07
C LYS A 120 7.21 6.96 12.58
N LEU A 121 7.05 5.65 12.48
CA LEU A 121 8.12 4.75 12.07
C LEU A 121 8.56 5.00 10.62
N LYS A 122 9.81 5.44 10.44
CA LYS A 122 10.43 5.60 9.11
C LYS A 122 11.37 4.45 8.76
N ARG A 123 12.09 3.92 9.75
CA ARG A 123 13.08 2.86 9.59
C ARG A 123 13.11 1.95 10.81
N LEU A 124 13.44 0.69 10.61
CA LEU A 124 13.76 -0.23 11.69
C LEU A 124 15.22 -0.02 12.11
N SER A 125 15.46 0.25 13.38
CA SER A 125 16.82 0.28 13.94
C SER A 125 17.31 -1.14 14.13
N LYS A 126 18.63 -1.34 14.20
CA LYS A 126 19.22 -2.65 14.51
C LYS A 126 18.69 -3.20 15.83
N LEU A 127 18.52 -2.34 16.84
CA LEU A 127 17.92 -2.69 18.13
C LEU A 127 16.50 -3.28 17.96
N HIS A 128 15.65 -2.65 17.14
CA HIS A 128 14.29 -3.16 16.91
C HIS A 128 14.32 -4.51 16.17
N VAL A 129 15.20 -4.66 15.18
CA VAL A 129 15.34 -5.90 14.41
C VAL A 129 15.78 -7.05 15.31
N ASP A 130 16.77 -6.80 16.18
CA ASP A 130 17.29 -7.82 17.10
C ASP A 130 16.25 -8.19 18.17
N ALA A 131 15.51 -7.20 18.70
CA ALA A 131 14.39 -7.45 19.62
C ALA A 131 13.27 -8.27 18.95
N LEU A 132 12.89 -7.93 17.71
CA LEU A 132 11.89 -8.68 16.94
C LEU A 132 12.32 -10.12 16.67
N LYS A 133 13.61 -10.34 16.35
CA LYS A 133 14.16 -11.69 16.15
C LYS A 133 14.15 -12.49 17.45
N SER A 134 14.62 -11.90 18.55
CA SER A 134 14.67 -12.55 19.86
C SER A 134 13.28 -12.98 20.32
N LEU A 135 12.30 -12.07 20.18
CA LEU A 135 10.89 -12.38 20.44
C LEU A 135 10.38 -13.49 19.53
N TRP A 136 10.63 -13.42 18.22
CA TRP A 136 10.14 -14.44 17.30
C TRP A 136 10.74 -15.82 17.57
N THR A 137 11.96 -15.91 18.08
CA THR A 137 12.57 -17.19 18.47
C THR A 137 12.08 -17.74 19.81
N ASP A 138 11.36 -16.94 20.61
CA ASP A 138 10.83 -17.38 21.90
C ASP A 138 9.72 -18.43 21.72
N PRO A 139 9.81 -19.59 22.38
CA PRO A 139 8.77 -20.62 22.30
C PRO A 139 7.39 -20.16 22.78
N GLY A 140 7.31 -19.26 23.77
CA GLY A 140 6.03 -18.69 24.23
C GLY A 140 5.39 -17.80 23.16
N VAL A 141 6.20 -17.02 22.44
CA VAL A 141 5.73 -16.23 21.28
C VAL A 141 5.28 -17.15 20.14
N GLN A 142 6.02 -18.23 19.86
CA GLN A 142 5.63 -19.23 18.86
C GLN A 142 4.32 -19.93 19.24
N GLU A 143 4.14 -20.30 20.51
CA GLU A 143 2.90 -20.89 21.02
C GLU A 143 1.71 -19.93 20.85
N CYS A 144 1.90 -18.66 21.21
CA CYS A 144 0.87 -17.63 21.00
C CYS A 144 0.54 -17.45 19.51
N TYR A 145 1.53 -17.53 18.63
CA TYR A 145 1.32 -17.47 17.18
C TYR A 145 0.52 -18.67 16.65
N LEU A 146 0.69 -19.87 17.18
CA LEU A 146 -0.12 -21.04 16.79
C LEU A 146 -1.61 -20.84 17.11
N ARG A 147 -1.90 -20.06 18.16
CA ARG A 147 -3.24 -19.64 18.58
C ARG A 147 -3.75 -18.37 17.88
N LYS A 148 -3.13 -17.95 16.77
CA LYS A 148 -3.52 -16.74 16.00
C LYS A 148 -4.97 -16.69 15.51
N ARG A 149 -5.75 -17.76 15.65
CA ARG A 149 -7.20 -17.76 15.34
C ARG A 149 -8.04 -17.10 16.43
N GLU A 150 -7.48 -16.94 17.64
CA GLU A 150 -8.17 -16.37 18.80
C GLU A 150 -8.10 -14.83 18.82
N TYR A 151 -7.28 -14.22 17.96
CA TYR A 151 -7.10 -12.77 17.87
C TYR A 151 -6.84 -12.33 16.42
N GLN A 152 -6.97 -11.04 16.13
CA GLN A 152 -6.80 -10.52 14.77
C GLN A 152 -5.32 -10.33 14.42
N LEU A 153 -4.71 -11.35 13.81
CA LEU A 153 -3.34 -11.28 13.29
C LEU A 153 -3.32 -11.35 11.76
N SER A 154 -2.40 -10.62 11.12
CA SER A 154 -2.18 -10.74 9.68
C SER A 154 -1.64 -12.13 9.32
N ASP A 155 -2.17 -12.74 8.26
CA ASP A 155 -1.59 -13.99 7.74
C ASP A 155 -0.17 -13.82 7.19
N SER A 156 0.17 -12.61 6.76
CA SER A 156 1.50 -12.26 6.27
C SER A 156 2.57 -12.18 7.37
N THR A 157 2.19 -12.21 8.65
CA THR A 157 3.11 -12.02 9.79
C THR A 157 4.29 -12.99 9.76
N LYS A 158 4.04 -14.29 9.59
CA LYS A 158 5.11 -15.32 9.55
C LYS A 158 6.07 -15.10 8.39
N TYR A 159 5.56 -14.66 7.24
CA TYR A 159 6.40 -14.37 6.08
C TYR A 159 7.39 -13.24 6.40
N TYR A 160 6.93 -12.14 7.00
CA TYR A 160 7.82 -11.02 7.31
C TYR A 160 8.78 -11.34 8.45
N LEU A 161 8.30 -11.98 9.53
CA LEU A 161 9.15 -12.32 10.69
C LEU A 161 10.27 -13.30 10.33
N ASN A 162 10.01 -14.26 9.45
CA ASN A 162 11.05 -15.17 8.94
C ASN A 162 12.08 -14.47 8.03
N ASN A 163 11.74 -13.31 7.45
CA ASN A 163 12.59 -12.57 6.53
C ASN A 163 13.18 -11.29 7.16
N LEU A 164 13.19 -11.18 8.50
CA LEU A 164 13.70 -9.99 9.22
C LEU A 164 15.15 -9.65 8.88
N ASN A 165 15.99 -10.63 8.55
CA ASN A 165 17.39 -10.38 8.15
C ASN A 165 17.46 -9.48 6.90
N ARG A 166 16.65 -9.78 5.88
CA ARG A 166 16.58 -9.00 4.63
C ARG A 166 15.89 -7.66 4.85
N ILE A 167 14.83 -7.64 5.65
CA ILE A 167 14.00 -6.43 5.88
C ILE A 167 14.71 -5.43 6.80
N GLY A 168 15.56 -5.91 7.70
CA GLY A 168 16.37 -5.08 8.60
C GLY A 168 17.59 -4.43 7.93
N ASP A 169 17.86 -4.73 6.66
CA ASP A 169 18.97 -4.12 5.92
C ASP A 169 18.69 -2.62 5.65
N PRO A 170 19.64 -1.70 5.90
CA PRO A 170 19.47 -0.28 5.58
C PRO A 170 19.18 0.01 4.11
N ALA A 171 19.65 -0.84 3.19
CA ALA A 171 19.42 -0.76 1.75
C ALA A 171 18.20 -1.58 1.29
N TYR A 172 17.36 -2.04 2.22
CA TYR A 172 16.19 -2.84 1.91
C TYR A 172 15.24 -2.13 0.92
N VAL A 173 14.96 -2.81 -0.18
CA VAL A 173 13.87 -2.50 -1.10
C VAL A 173 12.87 -3.66 -1.09
N PRO A 174 11.57 -3.41 -0.87
CA PRO A 174 10.56 -4.45 -0.92
C PRO A 174 10.56 -5.19 -2.26
N THR A 175 10.37 -6.50 -2.20
CA THR A 175 10.11 -7.32 -3.38
C THR A 175 8.64 -7.18 -3.78
N GLN A 176 8.30 -7.61 -5.00
CA GLN A 176 6.90 -7.69 -5.41
C GLN A 176 6.06 -8.54 -4.44
N GLN A 177 6.67 -9.59 -3.87
CA GLN A 177 6.03 -10.46 -2.92
C GLN A 177 5.72 -9.76 -1.58
N ASP A 178 6.61 -8.87 -1.13
CA ASP A 178 6.37 -8.01 0.03
C ASP A 178 5.21 -7.04 -0.23
N VAL A 179 5.20 -6.41 -1.40
CA VAL A 179 4.13 -5.46 -1.81
C VAL A 179 2.78 -6.15 -1.93
N LEU A 180 2.73 -7.38 -2.40
CA LEU A 180 1.49 -8.16 -2.45
C LEU A 180 0.92 -8.40 -1.05
N ARG A 181 1.79 -8.78 -0.11
CA ARG A 181 1.44 -9.19 1.26
C ARG A 181 1.19 -8.03 2.22
N VAL A 182 1.63 -6.82 1.87
CA VAL A 182 1.52 -5.66 2.75
C VAL A 182 0.06 -5.24 2.89
N ARG A 183 -0.44 -5.17 4.13
CA ARG A 183 -1.77 -4.62 4.42
C ARG A 183 -1.68 -3.11 4.30
N VAL A 184 -2.58 -2.53 3.52
CA VAL A 184 -2.74 -1.07 3.40
C VAL A 184 -4.03 -0.72 4.15
N PRO A 185 -3.97 0.12 5.20
CA PRO A 185 -5.17 0.58 5.89
C PRO A 185 -6.10 1.26 4.89
N ARG A 186 -7.30 0.71 4.72
CA ARG A 186 -8.33 1.32 3.87
C ARG A 186 -9.17 2.26 4.71
N ARG A 187 -9.20 3.54 4.35
CA ARG A 187 -10.21 4.47 4.89
C ARG A 187 -11.59 3.96 4.49
N ALA A 188 -12.55 4.05 5.40
CA ALA A 188 -13.85 3.38 5.36
C ALA A 188 -14.65 3.53 4.04
N SER A 189 -14.39 4.58 3.25
CA SER A 189 -14.97 4.79 1.92
C SER A 189 -13.91 4.71 0.83
N SER A 190 -13.31 3.55 0.60
CA SER A 190 -12.41 3.33 -0.53
C SER A 190 -13.01 2.35 -1.52
N ASN A 191 -13.91 2.87 -2.36
CA ASN A 191 -14.27 2.23 -3.63
C ASN A 191 -12.97 1.97 -4.39
N THR A 192 -12.62 0.70 -4.60
CA THR A 192 -11.40 0.37 -5.34
C THR A 192 -11.79 0.14 -6.79
N SER A 193 -11.69 1.21 -7.59
CA SER A 193 -11.98 1.17 -9.03
C SER A 193 -10.74 0.79 -9.81
N LEU A 194 -10.87 -0.24 -10.65
CA LEU A 194 -9.87 -0.60 -11.65
C LEU A 194 -10.17 0.13 -12.95
N ILE A 195 -9.19 0.88 -13.46
CA ILE A 195 -9.26 1.59 -14.73
C ILE A 195 -8.34 0.90 -15.73
N ARG A 196 -8.90 0.27 -16.77
CA ARG A 196 -8.15 -0.53 -17.77
C ARG A 196 -7.06 0.27 -18.53
N ARG A 197 -7.20 1.60 -18.63
CA ARG A 197 -6.31 2.44 -19.47
C ARG A 197 -4.86 2.52 -19.00
N GLN A 198 -4.57 2.33 -17.72
CA GLN A 198 -3.21 2.45 -17.17
C GLN A 198 -2.28 1.28 -17.56
N TRP A 199 -2.80 0.29 -18.27
CA TRP A 199 -2.19 -1.03 -18.38
C TRP A 199 -1.92 -1.46 -19.83
N CYS A 200 -2.72 -1.02 -20.80
CA CYS A 200 -2.53 -1.33 -22.22
C CYS A 200 -1.46 -0.47 -22.93
N SER A 201 -0.67 0.36 -22.24
CA SER A 201 0.44 1.11 -22.85
C SER A 201 1.68 0.25 -23.14
N GLY A 202 1.51 -1.05 -23.36
CA GLY A 202 2.57 -2.04 -23.58
C GLY A 202 2.16 -3.23 -24.45
N GLU A 203 1.00 -3.18 -25.11
CA GLU A 203 0.70 -4.10 -26.21
C GLU A 203 0.83 -3.33 -27.52
N SER A 204 1.85 -3.75 -28.27
CA SER A 204 2.28 -3.45 -29.65
C SER A 204 1.35 -2.60 -30.51
#